data_AF-A0A059F3A7-F1
#
_entry.id   AF-A0A059F3A7-F1
#
_cell.length_a   1.000
_cell.length_b   1.000
_cell.length_c   1.000
_cell.angle_alpha   90.00
_cell.angle_beta   90.00
_cell.angle_gamma   90.00
#
_symmetry.space_group_name_H-M   'P 1'
#
loop_
_entity.id
_entity.type
_entity.pdbx_description
1 polymer ?
#
loop_
_entity_poly.entity_id
_entity_poly.type
_entity_poly.pdbx_seq_one_letter_code
_entity_poly.pdbx_strand_id
1 'polypeptide(L)'
;SQSIIFADCWKGYSDLKNQFFSHRTVNHYVTYVDFTNNIHRNTIEGNCADIKQNLPVQYRTKKRIILYLIRYMIKRNTSNDSFNTFIKLLF
;
A
#
# COMPACT_ATOMS: atom_id res chain seq x y z
N SER A 1 16.78 0.40 -2.24
CA SER A 1 16.21 1.14 -1.08
C SER A 1 16.20 0.21 0.13
N GLN A 2 16.52 0.70 1.33
CA GLN A 2 16.40 -0.07 2.58
C GLN A 2 14.96 -0.04 3.12
N SER A 3 14.00 -0.37 2.26
CA SER A 3 12.58 -0.28 2.59
C SER A 3 12.06 -1.63 3.10
N ILE A 4 11.26 -1.59 4.16
CA ILE A 4 10.58 -2.75 4.73
C ILE A 4 9.11 -2.69 4.28
N ILE A 5 8.59 -3.79 3.76
CA ILE A 5 7.18 -3.92 3.40
C ILE A 5 6.47 -4.89 4.34
N PHE A 6 5.26 -4.50 4.76
CA PHE A 6 4.33 -5.34 5.50
C PHE A 6 3.14 -5.66 4.60
N ALA A 7 2.89 -6.94 4.36
CA ALA A 7 1.79 -7.42 3.54
C ALA A 7 0.96 -8.47 4.28
N ASP A 8 -0.22 -8.80 3.76
CA ASP A 8 -0.95 -9.98 4.22
C ASP A 8 -0.24 -11.27 3.76
N CYS A 9 -0.70 -12.44 4.24
CA CYS A 9 -0.11 -13.74 3.90
C CYS A 9 -0.60 -14.30 2.54
N TRP A 10 -1.08 -13.48 1.61
CA TRP A 10 -1.51 -13.97 0.31
C TRP A 10 -0.33 -14.47 -0.53
N LYS A 11 -0.47 -15.68 -1.10
CA LYS A 11 0.59 -16.35 -1.87
C LYS A 11 1.10 -15.54 -3.06
N GLY A 12 0.27 -14.67 -3.65
CA GLY A 12 0.67 -13.78 -4.74
C GLY A 12 1.74 -12.75 -4.38
N TYR A 13 2.03 -12.57 -3.09
CA TYR A 13 3.05 -11.65 -2.59
C TYR A 13 4.42 -12.32 -2.34
N SER A 14 4.60 -13.60 -2.68
CA SER A 14 5.88 -14.32 -2.49
C SER A 14 7.08 -13.61 -3.11
N ASP A 15 6.86 -12.90 -4.21
CA ASP A 15 7.92 -12.30 -5.01
C ASP A 15 8.30 -10.90 -4.52
N LEU A 16 7.56 -10.32 -3.56
CA LEU A 16 7.88 -9.02 -2.96
C LEU A 16 9.25 -9.02 -2.25
N LYS A 17 9.70 -10.19 -1.78
CA LYS A 17 11.05 -10.36 -1.20
C LYS A 17 12.17 -9.97 -2.16
N ASN A 18 11.92 -9.99 -3.46
CA ASN A 18 12.90 -9.63 -4.49
C ASN A 18 12.95 -8.10 -4.74
N GLN A 19 11.95 -7.36 -4.25
CA GLN A 19 11.81 -5.91 -4.49
C GLN A 19 12.14 -5.06 -3.26
N PHE A 20 12.01 -5.62 -2.06
CA PHE A 20 12.20 -4.91 -0.79
C PHE A 20 13.32 -5.56 0.03
N PHE A 21 13.98 -4.75 0.87
CA PHE A 21 15.04 -5.23 1.75
C PHE A 21 14.51 -6.27 2.76
N SER A 22 13.28 -6.07 3.24
CA SER A 22 12.60 -7.02 4.11
C SER A 22 11.12 -7.08 3.76
N HIS A 23 10.63 -8.30 3.56
CA HIS A 23 9.22 -8.60 3.38
C HIS A 23 8.70 -9.29 4.63
N ARG A 24 7.78 -8.64 5.34
CA ARG A 24 7.13 -9.15 6.55
C ARG A 24 5.65 -9.40 6.26
N THR A 25 5.12 -10.50 6.76
CA THR A 25 3.73 -10.91 6.50
C THR A 25 2.92 -10.97 7.80
N VAL A 26 1.68 -10.49 7.77
CA VAL A 26 0.77 -10.52 8.93
C VAL A 26 -0.32 -11.58 8.72
N ASN A 27 -0.25 -12.68 9.48
CA ASN A 27 -1.12 -13.86 9.29
C ASN A 27 -2.53 -13.67 9.88
N HIS A 28 -3.58 -13.94 9.08
CA HIS A 28 -5.01 -13.81 9.41
C HIS A 28 -5.48 -14.58 10.64
N TYR A 29 -4.79 -15.68 10.98
CA TYR A 29 -5.27 -16.60 12.00
C TYR A 29 -4.62 -16.47 13.37
N VAL A 30 -3.46 -15.80 13.48
CA VAL A 30 -2.59 -15.97 14.67
C VAL A 30 -2.63 -14.77 15.61
N THR A 31 -2.80 -13.54 15.12
CA THR A 31 -2.93 -12.36 15.99
C THR A 31 -3.72 -11.22 15.32
N TYR A 32 -4.51 -10.51 16.13
CA TYR A 32 -5.16 -9.22 15.78
C TYR A 32 -4.15 -8.06 15.79
N VAL A 33 -3.04 -8.23 16.51
CA VAL A 33 -1.93 -7.29 16.68
C VAL A 33 -0.62 -8.07 16.52
N ASP A 34 0.23 -7.68 15.57
CA ASP A 34 1.63 -8.12 15.58
C ASP A 34 2.37 -7.31 16.67
N PHE A 35 2.40 -7.83 17.90
CA PHE A 35 3.01 -7.17 19.06
C PHE A 35 4.51 -6.87 18.88
N THR A 36 5.19 -7.65 18.03
CA THR A 36 6.62 -7.48 17.74
C THR A 36 6.92 -6.28 16.86
N ASN A 37 5.98 -5.90 15.96
CA ASN A 37 6.16 -4.76 15.06
C ASN A 37 5.19 -3.60 15.34
N ASN A 38 4.29 -3.76 16.31
CA ASN A 38 3.18 -2.85 16.63
C ASN A 38 2.34 -2.45 15.40
N ILE A 39 2.16 -3.38 14.47
CA ILE A 39 1.38 -3.16 13.26
C ILE A 39 0.03 -3.84 13.43
N HIS A 40 -1.01 -3.02 13.36
CA HIS A 40 -2.39 -3.49 13.43
C HIS A 40 -2.84 -3.94 12.04
N ARG A 41 -3.39 -5.16 11.94
CA ARG A 41 -4.02 -5.66 10.70
C ARG A 41 -5.02 -4.65 10.12
N ASN A 42 -5.82 -4.03 11.01
CA ASN A 42 -6.82 -3.03 10.63
C ASN A 42 -6.24 -1.89 9.81
N THR A 43 -4.95 -1.57 9.98
CA THR A 43 -4.28 -0.54 9.19
C THR A 43 -4.08 -0.97 7.75
N ILE A 44 -3.68 -2.22 7.49
CA ILE A 44 -3.50 -2.75 6.13
C ILE A 44 -4.86 -2.92 5.45
N GLU A 45 -5.80 -3.59 6.11
CA GLU A 45 -7.14 -3.84 5.56
C GLU A 45 -7.92 -2.54 5.35
N GLY A 46 -7.85 -1.62 6.31
CA GLY A 46 -8.47 -0.30 6.21
C GLY A 46 -7.90 0.51 5.04
N ASN A 47 -6.58 0.48 4.85
CA ASN A 47 -5.95 1.15 3.71
C ASN A 47 -6.39 0.54 2.37
N CYS A 48 -6.45 -0.80 2.28
CA CYS A 48 -6.98 -1.47 1.09
C CYS A 48 -8.46 -1.16 0.83
N ALA A 49 -9.28 -1.08 1.87
CA ALA A 49 -10.70 -0.74 1.77
C ALA A 49 -10.88 0.69 1.27
N ASP A 50 -10.15 1.65 1.84
CA ASP A 50 -10.21 3.06 1.45
C ASP A 50 -9.79 3.26 -0.02
N ILE A 51 -8.72 2.59 -0.47
CA ILE A 51 -8.31 2.60 -1.88
C ILE A 51 -9.44 2.06 -2.78
N LYS A 52 -10.06 0.92 -2.42
CA LYS A 52 -11.11 0.29 -3.24
C LYS A 52 -12.37 1.16 -3.34
N GLN A 53 -12.74 1.84 -2.27
CA GLN A 53 -13.89 2.76 -2.23
C GLN A 53 -13.64 4.02 -3.07
N ASN A 54 -12.41 4.55 -3.05
CA ASN A 54 -12.04 5.75 -3.81
C ASN A 54 -11.62 5.50 -5.26
N LEU A 55 -11.46 4.24 -5.68
CA LEU A 55 -11.03 3.86 -7.02
C LEU A 55 -12.23 3.49 -7.90
N PRO A 56 -12.57 4.32 -8.91
CA PRO A 56 -13.69 4.02 -9.81
C PRO A 56 -13.41 2.75 -10.61
N VAL A 57 -14.46 1.96 -10.85
CA VAL A 57 -14.36 0.63 -11.49
C VAL A 57 -13.64 0.69 -12.84
N GLN A 58 -13.94 1.71 -13.66
CA GLN A 58 -13.32 1.94 -14.97
C GLN A 58 -11.79 2.17 -14.95
N TYR A 59 -11.22 2.49 -13.80
CA TYR A 59 -9.77 2.71 -13.63
C TYR A 59 -9.04 1.51 -13.01
N ARG A 60 -9.75 0.41 -12.71
CA ARG A 60 -9.18 -0.85 -12.20
C ARG A 60 -8.51 -1.68 -13.30
N THR A 61 -7.75 -1.02 -14.17
CA THR A 61 -6.96 -1.64 -15.23
C THR A 61 -5.48 -1.41 -14.95
N LYS A 62 -4.61 -2.35 -15.33
CA LYS A 62 -3.16 -2.26 -15.08
C LYS A 62 -2.55 -0.91 -15.50
N LYS A 63 -2.99 -0.35 -16.63
CA LYS A 63 -2.50 0.93 -17.16
C LYS A 63 -2.94 2.14 -16.34
N ARG A 64 -4.14 2.11 -15.76
CA ARG A 64 -4.76 3.30 -15.14
C ARG A 64 -4.68 3.30 -13.61
N ILE A 65 -4.60 2.12 -12.99
CA ILE A 65 -4.59 1.98 -11.53
C ILE A 65 -3.37 2.64 -10.89
N ILE A 66 -2.21 2.62 -11.55
CA ILE A 66 -0.95 3.16 -11.03
C ILE A 66 -1.08 4.65 -10.72
N LEU A 67 -1.64 5.45 -11.65
CA LEU A 67 -1.83 6.89 -11.46
C LEU A 67 -2.74 7.19 -10.25
N TYR A 68 -3.76 6.36 -10.05
CA TYR A 68 -4.66 6.49 -8.92
C TYR A 68 -3.99 6.14 -7.59
N LEU A 69 -3.17 5.09 -7.56
CA LEU A 69 -2.40 4.71 -6.37
C LEU A 69 -1.39 5.79 -5.99
N ILE A 70 -0.67 6.36 -6.96
CA ILE A 70 0.27 7.46 -6.72
C ILE A 70 -0.47 8.67 -6.14
N ARG A 71 -1.57 9.10 -6.77
CA ARG A 71 -2.41 10.20 -6.27
C ARG A 71 -2.91 9.93 -4.84
N TYR A 72 -3.35 8.71 -4.57
CA TYR A 72 -3.81 8.30 -3.24
C TYR A 72 -2.69 8.40 -2.19
N MET A 73 -1.50 7.86 -2.49
CA MET A 73 -0.34 7.93 -1.60
C MET A 73 0.05 9.38 -1.28
N ILE A 74 0.03 10.26 -2.27
CA ILE A 74 0.37 11.67 -2.05
C ILE A 74 -0.69 12.34 -1.19
N LYS A 75 -1.98 12.16 -1.51
CA LYS A 75 -3.08 12.73 -0.71
C LYS A 75 -3.03 12.28 0.75
N ARG A 76 -2.63 11.04 1.01
CA ARG A 76 -2.57 10.47 2.37
C ARG A 76 -1.35 10.94 3.15
N ASN A 77 -0.20 11.13 2.49
CA ASN A 77 1.07 11.43 3.16
C ASN A 77 1.46 12.91 3.11
N THR A 78 0.73 13.76 2.38
CA THR A 78 1.00 15.20 2.27
C THR A 78 -0.19 16.01 2.75
N SER A 79 0.07 17.11 3.46
CA SER A 79 -0.96 17.90 4.13
C SER A 79 -1.57 19.03 3.27
N ASN A 80 -0.93 19.46 2.17
CA ASN A 80 -1.53 20.43 1.24
C ASN A 80 -0.84 20.59 -0.13
N ASP A 81 0.46 20.30 -0.28
CA ASP A 81 1.20 20.52 -1.55
C ASP A 81 1.27 19.27 -2.46
N SER A 82 0.10 18.66 -2.63
CA SER A 82 -0.06 17.34 -3.29
C SER A 82 0.17 17.39 -4.81
N PHE A 83 -0.09 18.52 -5.45
CA PHE A 83 0.01 18.65 -6.90
C PHE A 83 1.46 18.69 -7.38
N ASN A 84 2.31 19.52 -6.76
CA ASN A 84 3.73 19.62 -7.12
C ASN A 84 4.48 18.29 -6.92
N THR A 85 4.14 17.58 -5.84
CA THR A 85 4.68 16.24 -5.56
C THR A 85 4.24 15.22 -6.61
N PHE A 86 2.99 15.31 -7.09
CA PHE A 86 2.46 14.43 -8.13
C PHE A 86 3.15 14.65 -9.48
N ILE A 87 3.37 15.92 -9.87
CA ILE A 87 4.07 16.26 -11.11
C ILE A 87 5.52 15.74 -11.09
N LYS A 88 6.25 15.87 -9.97
CA LYS A 88 7.62 15.32 -9.81
C LYS A 88 7.71 13.79 -9.90
N LEU A 89 6.60 13.07 -9.74
CA LEU A 89 6.57 11.60 -9.84
C LEU A 89 6.17 11.13 -11.24
N LEU A 90 5.68 12.04 -12.09
CA LEU A 90 5.32 11.78 -13.49
C LEU A 90 6.46 12.09 -14.47
N PHE A 91 7.33 13.04 -14.11
CA PHE A 91 8.46 13.55 -14.90
C PHE A 91 9.75 13.49 -14.10
#